data_AF-A0A257JB57-F1
#
_entry.id   AF-A0A257JB57-F1
#
_cell.length_a   1.000
_cell.length_b   1.000
_cell.length_c   1.000
_cell.angle_alpha   90.00
_cell.angle_beta   90.00
_cell.angle_gamma   90.00
#
_symmetry.space_group_name_H-M   'P 1'
#
loop_
_entity.id
_entity.type
_entity.pdbx_description
1 polymer ?
#
loop_
_entity_poly.entity_id
_entity_poly.type
_entity_poly.pdbx_seq_one_letter_code
_entity_poly.pdbx_strand_id
1 'polypeptide(L)'
;MTFSKAPEGGALVALISGGLDSLVVAAMAKAAGWRLFALTIDYNQRHRIELQAAARVAEALGAERHVVLPLDLTQFGGSALTDGGISVPKGGVAPGIPVTYVPARNTIFLSLCLGWA
;
A
#
# COMPACT_ATOMS: atom_id res chain seq x y z
N MET A 1 -17.86 5.76 0.60
CA MET A 1 -16.83 6.73 0.14
C MET A 1 -17.09 6.99 -1.33
N THR A 2 -17.06 8.23 -1.80
CA THR A 2 -17.25 8.57 -3.22
C THR A 2 -16.17 9.57 -3.63
N PHE A 3 -15.65 9.45 -4.85
CA PHE A 3 -14.74 10.45 -5.42
C PHE A 3 -15.57 11.49 -6.18
N SER A 4 -15.31 12.77 -5.90
CA SER A 4 -15.80 13.84 -6.77
C SER A 4 -15.22 13.67 -8.17
N LYS A 5 -15.96 14.13 -9.18
CA LYS A 5 -15.47 14.20 -10.56
C LYS A 5 -14.14 14.94 -10.58
N ALA A 6 -13.15 14.39 -11.28
CA ALA A 6 -11.85 15.02 -11.39
C ALA A 6 -11.95 16.40 -12.06
N PRO A 7 -11.22 17.41 -11.55
CA PRO A 7 -11.03 18.66 -12.28
C PRO A 7 -10.22 18.40 -13.56
N GLU A 8 -10.20 19.37 -14.46
CA GLU A 8 -9.36 19.29 -15.66
C GLU A 8 -7.88 19.10 -15.27
N GLY A 9 -7.25 18.04 -15.80
CA GLY A 9 -5.88 17.66 -15.46
C GLY A 9 -5.69 17.05 -14.07
N GLY A 10 -6.76 16.84 -13.28
CA GLY A 10 -6.70 16.31 -11.92
C GLY A 10 -6.00 14.97 -11.81
N ALA A 11 -5.05 14.88 -10.88
CA ALA A 11 -4.23 13.70 -10.64
C ALA A 11 -4.28 13.27 -9.17
N LEU A 12 -4.08 11.97 -8.94
CA LEU A 12 -4.07 11.36 -7.61
C LEU A 12 -2.96 10.32 -7.51
N VAL A 13 -2.24 10.34 -6.40
CA VAL A 13 -1.31 9.26 -6.02
C VAL A 13 -2.07 8.23 -5.18
N ALA A 14 -2.13 6.99 -5.67
CA ALA A 14 -2.80 5.88 -5.02
C ALA A 14 -1.75 4.93 -4.41
N LEU A 15 -1.85 4.68 -3.10
CA LEU A 15 -1.09 3.61 -2.45
C LEU A 15 -1.68 2.25 -2.84
N ILE A 16 -1.00 1.52 -3.73
CA ILE A 16 -1.43 0.20 -4.21
C ILE A 16 -0.64 -0.89 -3.48
N SER A 17 -1.34 -1.65 -2.63
CA SER A 17 -0.76 -2.79 -1.90
C SER A 17 -0.91 -4.12 -2.63
N GLY A 18 -1.74 -4.17 -3.68
CA GLY A 18 -2.13 -5.41 -4.36
C GLY A 18 -3.34 -6.11 -3.73
N GLY A 19 -3.87 -5.58 -2.62
CA GLY A 19 -5.11 -6.04 -2.00
C GLY A 19 -6.36 -5.38 -2.58
N LEU A 20 -7.51 -6.01 -2.32
CA LEU A 20 -8.84 -5.59 -2.81
C LEU A 20 -9.15 -4.13 -2.48
N ASP A 21 -8.90 -3.69 -1.25
CA ASP A 21 -9.27 -2.33 -0.81
C ASP A 21 -8.54 -1.26 -1.62
N SER A 22 -7.23 -1.41 -1.80
CA SER A 22 -6.42 -0.48 -2.60
C SER A 22 -6.84 -0.46 -4.08
N LEU A 23 -7.19 -1.63 -4.63
CA LEU A 23 -7.72 -1.76 -5.98
C LEU A 23 -9.05 -1.02 -6.13
N VAL A 24 -10.01 -1.27 -5.23
CA VAL A 24 -11.35 -0.67 -5.30
C VAL A 24 -11.27 0.84 -5.17
N VAL A 25 -10.49 1.36 -4.22
CA VAL A 25 -10.33 2.81 -4.04
C VAL A 25 -9.72 3.46 -5.27
N ALA A 26 -8.64 2.88 -5.82
CA ALA A 26 -8.01 3.42 -7.03
C ALA A 26 -8.92 3.31 -8.26
N ALA A 27 -9.67 2.21 -8.40
CA ALA A 27 -10.65 2.03 -9.48
C ALA A 27 -11.76 3.08 -9.41
N MET A 28 -12.26 3.40 -8.21
CA MET A 28 -13.26 4.45 -8.00
C MET A 28 -12.73 5.84 -8.37
N ALA A 29 -11.47 6.14 -8.01
CA ALA A 29 -10.82 7.39 -8.43
C ALA A 29 -10.68 7.48 -9.96
N LYS A 30 -10.22 6.39 -10.60
CA LYS A 30 -10.16 6.31 -12.07
C LYS A 30 -11.51 6.53 -12.72
N ALA A 31 -12.55 5.87 -12.21
CA ALA A 31 -13.92 5.99 -12.72
C ALA A 31 -14.48 7.42 -12.58
N ALA A 32 -14.02 8.17 -11.58
CA ALA A 32 -14.33 9.59 -11.41
C ALA A 32 -13.50 10.52 -12.31
N GLY A 33 -12.63 9.98 -13.18
CA GLY A 33 -11.85 10.73 -14.17
C GLY A 33 -10.46 11.17 -13.70
N TRP A 34 -10.00 10.71 -12.54
CA TRP A 34 -8.68 11.09 -12.02
C TRP A 34 -7.57 10.38 -12.79
N ARG A 35 -6.51 11.12 -13.11
CA ARG A 35 -5.24 10.56 -13.56
C ARG A 35 -4.57 9.85 -12.39
N LEU A 36 -4.13 8.61 -12.59
CA LEU A 36 -3.62 7.76 -11.53
C LEU A 36 -2.10 7.64 -11.57
N PHE A 37 -1.47 7.88 -10.42
CA PHE A 37 -0.07 7.58 -10.14
C PHE A 37 -0.04 6.52 -9.04
N ALA A 38 0.53 5.35 -9.29
CA ALA A 38 0.52 4.24 -8.34
C ALA A 38 1.82 4.24 -7.52
N LEU A 39 1.71 4.20 -6.18
CA LEU A 39 2.81 4.00 -5.25
C LEU A 39 2.65 2.66 -4.54
N THR A 40 3.64 1.79 -4.64
CA THR A 40 3.73 0.57 -3.84
C THR A 40 4.95 0.68 -2.95
N ILE A 41 4.79 0.43 -1.65
CA ILE A 41 5.93 0.40 -0.73
C ILE A 41 6.38 -1.05 -0.59
N ASP A 42 7.61 -1.33 -1.00
CA ASP A 42 8.31 -2.55 -0.65
C ASP A 42 9.01 -2.32 0.67
N TYR A 43 8.36 -2.71 1.76
CA TYR A 43 8.91 -2.52 3.10
C TYR A 43 9.65 -3.76 3.63
N ASN A 44 10.10 -4.61 2.72
CA ASN A 44 10.70 -5.91 3.01
C ASN A 44 9.73 -6.86 3.74
N GLN A 45 8.44 -6.77 3.39
CA GLN A 45 7.42 -7.64 3.96
C GLN A 45 7.59 -9.09 3.54
N ARG A 46 7.18 -10.00 4.42
CA ARG A 46 7.29 -11.46 4.23
C ARG A 46 6.61 -11.98 2.95
N HIS A 47 5.44 -11.45 2.59
CA HIS A 47 4.67 -11.93 1.43
C HIS A 47 4.99 -11.11 0.16
N ARG A 48 6.00 -11.55 -0.60
CA ARG A 48 6.42 -10.88 -1.85
C ARG A 48 5.39 -10.92 -2.98
N ILE A 49 4.45 -11.87 -2.93
CA ILE A 49 3.37 -12.01 -3.93
C ILE A 49 2.50 -10.76 -4.03
N GLU A 50 2.39 -9.98 -2.95
CA GLU A 50 1.63 -8.73 -2.88
C GLU A 50 2.21 -7.67 -3.83
N LEU A 51 3.54 -7.61 -4.00
CA LEU A 51 4.17 -6.68 -4.94
C LEU A 51 3.83 -7.00 -6.39
N GLN A 52 3.76 -8.28 -6.75
CA GLN A 52 3.33 -8.71 -8.08
C GLN A 52 1.85 -8.41 -8.30
N ALA A 53 1.02 -8.60 -7.26
CA ALA A 53 -0.39 -8.21 -7.32
C ALA A 53 -0.55 -6.69 -7.49
N ALA A 54 0.25 -5.90 -6.79
CA ALA A 54 0.24 -4.44 -6.91
C ALA A 54 0.61 -3.97 -8.33
N ALA A 55 1.62 -4.59 -8.95
CA ALA A 55 1.98 -4.31 -10.35
C ALA A 55 0.81 -4.60 -11.31
N ARG A 56 0.17 -5.78 -11.18
CA ARG A 56 -1.01 -6.12 -11.99
C ARG A 56 -2.16 -5.15 -11.80
N VAL A 57 -2.39 -4.69 -10.57
CA VAL A 57 -3.42 -3.69 -10.26
C VAL A 57 -3.10 -2.36 -10.93
N ALA A 58 -1.87 -1.85 -10.80
CA ALA A 58 -1.46 -0.60 -11.43
C ALA A 58 -1.59 -0.64 -12.95
N GLU A 59 -1.19 -1.75 -13.57
CA GLU A 59 -1.33 -2.00 -15.01
C GLU A 59 -2.79 -2.07 -15.45
N ALA A 60 -3.62 -2.88 -14.79
CA ALA A 60 -5.04 -3.01 -15.10
C ALA A 60 -5.81 -1.69 -14.94
N LEU A 61 -5.39 -0.86 -13.98
CA LEU A 61 -5.92 0.48 -13.79
C LEU A 61 -5.24 1.53 -14.67
N GLY A 62 -4.31 1.18 -15.55
CA GLY A 62 -3.66 2.11 -16.48
C GLY A 62 -3.04 3.31 -15.77
N ALA A 63 -2.37 3.08 -14.64
CA ALA A 63 -1.64 4.13 -13.94
C ALA A 63 -0.57 4.72 -14.87
N GLU A 64 -0.47 6.06 -14.92
CA GLU A 64 0.50 6.77 -15.78
C GLU A 64 1.94 6.50 -15.36
N ARG A 65 2.15 6.26 -14.07
CA ARG A 65 3.43 5.86 -13.49
C ARG A 65 3.18 4.98 -12.29
N HIS A 66 3.95 3.89 -12.19
CA HIS A 66 3.99 3.03 -11.02
C HIS A 66 5.39 3.07 -10.40
N VAL A 67 5.48 3.53 -9.15
CA VAL A 67 6.71 3.51 -8.37
C VAL A 67 6.61 2.41 -7.32
N VAL A 68 7.59 1.52 -7.32
CA VAL A 68 7.82 0.59 -6.21
C VAL A 68 8.96 1.15 -5.37
N LEU A 69 8.64 1.68 -4.19
CA LEU A 69 9.59 2.35 -3.32
C LEU A 69 10.14 1.36 -2.27
N PRO A 70 11.45 1.02 -2.31
CA PRO A 70 12.07 0.22 -1.26
C PRO A 70 12.20 1.03 0.04
N LEU A 71 11.81 0.43 1.17
CA LEU A 71 11.90 1.01 2.50
C LEU A 71 12.13 -0.07 3.55
N ASP A 72 13.36 -0.31 3.96
CA ASP A 72 13.63 -1.41 4.90
C ASP A 72 13.14 -1.12 6.34
N LEU A 73 11.88 -1.48 6.64
CA LEU A 73 11.30 -1.35 7.97
C LEU A 73 11.74 -2.47 8.92
N THR A 74 12.49 -3.48 8.45
CA THR A 74 13.07 -4.50 9.34
C THR A 74 14.07 -3.89 10.32
N GLN A 75 14.70 -2.78 9.94
CA GLN A 75 15.61 -2.01 10.79
C GLN A 75 14.94 -1.46 12.06
N PHE A 76 13.61 -1.28 12.05
CA PHE A 76 12.87 -0.82 13.23
C PHE A 76 12.51 -1.98 14.18
N GLY A 77 12.45 -3.22 13.67
CA GLY A 77 12.12 -4.41 14.44
C GLY A 77 10.71 -4.43 15.05
N GLY A 78 10.47 -5.37 15.96
CA GLY A 78 9.28 -5.41 16.82
C GLY A 78 7.99 -5.94 16.18
N SER A 79 8.07 -6.51 14.96
CA SER A 79 6.92 -7.09 14.27
C SER A 79 7.24 -8.41 13.60
N ALA A 80 6.35 -9.41 13.71
CA ALA A 80 6.41 -10.68 12.98
C ALA A 80 6.28 -10.53 11.45
N LEU A 81 5.91 -9.35 10.95
CA LEU A 81 5.87 -9.07 9.51
C LEU A 81 7.20 -8.55 8.95
N THR A 82 8.09 -8.04 9.80
CA THR A 82 9.39 -7.47 9.43
C THR A 82 10.58 -8.18 10.12
N ASP A 83 10.33 -8.99 11.14
CA ASP A 83 11.32 -9.80 11.84
C ASP A 83 11.10 -11.30 11.56
N GLY A 84 12.08 -11.93 10.90
CA GLY A 84 12.07 -13.34 10.56
C GLY A 84 12.21 -14.28 11.77
N GLY A 85 12.69 -13.78 12.91
CA GLY A 85 12.82 -14.52 14.17
C GLY A 85 11.51 -14.66 14.94
N ILE A 86 10.48 -13.88 14.60
CA ILE A 86 9.18 -13.90 15.28
C ILE A 86 8.19 -14.73 14.46
N SER A 87 7.67 -15.81 15.04
CA SER A 87 6.65 -16.63 14.40
C SER A 87 5.33 -15.85 14.23
N VAL A 88 4.76 -15.84 13.03
CA VAL A 88 3.43 -15.27 12.78
C VAL A 88 2.37 -16.18 13.43
N PRO A 89 1.55 -15.68 14.37
CA PRO A 89 0.50 -16.48 15.00
C PRO A 89 -0.52 -16.97 13.97
N LYS A 90 -0.91 -18.25 14.07
CA LYS A 90 -1.96 -18.85 13.20
C LYS A 90 -3.32 -18.98 13.91
N GLY A 91 -3.36 -18.73 15.22
CA GLY A 91 -4.53 -18.94 16.08
C GLY A 91 -5.59 -17.84 16.04
N GLY A 92 -5.52 -16.89 15.11
CA GLY A 92 -6.45 -15.76 15.02
C GLY A 92 -6.06 -14.56 15.88
N VAL A 93 -7.03 -13.68 16.14
CA VAL A 93 -6.83 -12.41 16.86
C VAL A 93 -6.76 -12.66 18.36
N ALA A 94 -5.64 -12.30 18.98
CA ALA A 94 -5.44 -12.34 20.43
C ALA A 94 -5.63 -10.94 21.04
N PRO A 95 -5.96 -10.82 22.35
CA PRO A 95 -6.02 -9.54 23.03
C PRO A 95 -4.66 -8.81 23.03
N GLY A 96 -4.68 -7.48 22.94
CA GLY A 96 -3.48 -6.64 22.93
C GLY A 96 -3.03 -6.20 21.53
N ILE A 97 -1.86 -5.55 21.44
CA ILE A 97 -1.28 -5.18 20.15
C ILE A 97 -0.74 -6.46 19.50
N PRO A 98 -1.22 -6.84 18.31
CA PRO A 98 -0.78 -8.07 17.67
C PRO A 98 0.71 -7.96 17.34
N VAL A 99 1.44 -9.05 17.50
CA VAL A 99 2.87 -9.10 17.14
C VAL A 99 3.11 -8.87 15.64
N THR A 100 2.06 -8.92 14.80
CA THR A 100 2.13 -8.55 13.38
C THR A 100 1.97 -7.05 13.13
N TYR A 101 1.81 -6.24 14.18
CA TYR A 101 1.73 -4.78 14.06
C TYR A 101 3.11 -4.21 13.73
N VAL A 102 3.19 -3.38 12.69
CA VAL A 102 4.40 -2.62 12.36
C VAL A 102 4.18 -1.17 12.82
N PRO A 103 5.01 -0.63 13.74
CA PRO A 103 4.82 0.70 14.32
C PRO A 103 4.65 1.80 13.27
N ALA A 104 3.53 2.54 13.37
CA ALA A 104 3.21 3.71 12.54
C ALA A 104 3.34 3.50 11.01
N ARG A 105 3.31 2.25 10.53
CA ARG A 105 3.57 1.91 9.12
C ARG A 105 2.73 2.74 8.15
N ASN A 106 1.43 2.85 8.40
CA ASN A 106 0.53 3.59 7.52
C ASN A 106 0.82 5.10 7.55
N THR A 107 1.22 5.67 8.69
CA THR A 107 1.63 7.08 8.79
C THR A 107 2.85 7.33 7.91
N ILE A 108 3.86 6.46 7.99
CA ILE A 108 5.06 6.52 7.15
C ILE A 108 4.69 6.47 5.66
N PHE A 109 3.82 5.52 5.27
CA PHE A 109 3.40 5.36 3.88
C PHE A 109 2.65 6.59 3.36
N LEU A 110 1.77 7.17 4.19
CA LEU A 110 1.06 8.40 3.85
C LEU A 110 2.02 9.59 3.71
N SER A 111 3.03 9.71 4.57
CA SER A 111 4.07 10.75 4.44
C SER A 111 4.86 10.61 3.14
N LEU A 112 5.20 9.38 2.73
CA LEU A 112 5.89 9.12 1.46
C LEU A 112 4.99 9.39 0.25
N CYS A 113 3.71 9.02 0.35
CA CYS A 113 2.71 9.32 -0.67
C CYS A 113 2.55 10.83 -0.86
N LEU A 114 2.49 11.58 0.24
CA LEU A 114 2.42 13.04 0.23
C LEU A 114 3.69 13.66 -0.36
N GLY A 115 4.87 13.12 -0.06
CA GLY A 115 6.13 13.62 -0.62
C GLY A 115 6.26 13.43 -2.14
N TRP A 116 5.47 12.54 -2.74
CA TRP A 116 5.41 12.37 -4.19
C TRP A 116 4.31 13.22 -4.85
N ALA A 117 3.19 13.45 -4.17
CA ALA A 117 2.04 14.19 -4.70
C ALA A 117 2.36 15.66 -4.99
#